data_AF-A0ABD3FQ77-F1
#
_entry.id   AF-A0ABD3FQ77-F1
#
_cell.length_a   1.000
_cell.length_b   1.000
_cell.length_c   1.000
_cell.angle_alpha   90.00
_cell.angle_beta   90.00
_cell.angle_gamma   90.00
#
_symmetry.space_group_name_H-M   'P 1'
#
loop_
_entity.id
_entity.type
_entity.pdbx_description
1 polymer ?
#
loop_
_entity_poly.entity_id
_entity_poly.type
_entity_poly.pdbx_seq_one_letter_code
_entity_poly.pdbx_strand_id
1 'polypeptide(L)'
;MQLDCDGESQPASCCICKSIVFEIEAQLNNTQYDHDMDVVFRISEEKKQIKYSRSEARILEVLDDVCEQIPLELPGSNHKTKRMLSTACNDFVGEYEDELTRTFFDNFTPAKERMCGGMLQVCHQPEKRANEEKHEEL
;
A
#
# COMPACT_ATOMS: atom_id res chain seq x y z
N MET A 1 -13.76 -13.89 8.83
CA MET A 1 -12.83 -13.78 9.99
C MET A 1 -12.55 -12.30 10.19
N GLN A 2 -12.73 -11.78 11.40
CA GLN A 2 -12.38 -10.39 11.76
C GLN A 2 -11.08 -10.38 12.55
N LEU A 3 -10.29 -9.34 12.37
CA LEU A 3 -9.04 -9.10 13.08
C LEU A 3 -9.03 -7.65 13.58
N ASP A 4 -8.40 -7.41 14.71
CA ASP A 4 -8.20 -6.05 15.22
C ASP A 4 -6.91 -5.48 14.60
N CYS A 5 -7.04 -4.42 13.82
CA CYS A 5 -5.94 -3.68 13.22
C CYS A 5 -6.27 -2.19 13.18
N ASP A 6 -5.26 -1.32 13.30
CA ASP A 6 -5.46 0.13 13.46
C ASP A 6 -6.40 0.52 14.63
N GLY A 7 -6.56 -0.34 15.64
CA GLY A 7 -7.45 -0.11 16.78
C GLY A 7 -8.93 -0.40 16.53
N GLU A 8 -9.29 -0.98 15.38
CA GLU A 8 -10.66 -1.34 15.01
C GLU A 8 -10.77 -2.80 14.56
N SER A 9 -11.96 -3.40 14.73
CA SER A 9 -12.24 -4.74 14.22
C SER A 9 -12.65 -4.69 12.74
N GLN A 10 -11.82 -5.26 11.87
CA GLN A 10 -11.96 -5.20 10.42
C GLN A 10 -11.92 -6.61 9.82
N PRO A 11 -12.36 -6.80 8.55
CA PRO A 11 -12.16 -8.07 7.86
C PRO A 11 -10.67 -8.41 7.81
N ALA A 12 -10.32 -9.70 7.92
CA ALA A 12 -8.93 -10.12 7.86
C ALA A 12 -8.23 -9.63 6.56
N SER A 13 -8.95 -9.61 5.43
CA SER A 13 -8.47 -9.06 4.16
C SER A 13 -8.09 -7.58 4.25
N CYS A 14 -8.86 -6.77 4.98
CA CYS A 14 -8.54 -5.36 5.23
C CYS A 14 -7.24 -5.23 6.01
N CYS A 15 -7.12 -5.95 7.14
CA CYS A 15 -5.93 -5.87 7.97
C CYS A 15 -4.68 -6.33 7.23
N ILE A 16 -4.77 -7.41 6.45
CA ILE A 16 -3.67 -7.89 5.62
C ILE A 16 -3.28 -6.84 4.58
N CYS A 17 -4.24 -6.30 3.81
CA CYS A 17 -3.97 -5.25 2.84
C CYS A 17 -3.30 -4.04 3.49
N LYS A 18 -3.85 -3.56 4.61
CA LYS A 18 -3.34 -2.40 5.33
C LYS A 18 -1.91 -2.61 5.82
N SER A 19 -1.60 -3.78 6.35
CA SER A 19 -0.24 -4.12 6.79
C SER A 19 0.75 -4.21 5.63
N ILE A 20 0.35 -4.81 4.50
CA ILE A 20 1.21 -4.88 3.30
C ILE A 20 1.48 -3.46 2.77
N VAL A 21 0.44 -2.68 2.54
CA VAL A 21 0.58 -1.32 1.97
C VAL A 21 1.36 -0.39 2.90
N PHE A 22 1.16 -0.52 4.22
CA PHE A 22 1.96 0.21 5.21
C PHE A 22 3.44 -0.15 5.13
N GLU A 23 3.77 -1.44 5.02
CA GLU A 23 5.15 -1.90 4.94
C GLU A 23 5.82 -1.46 3.64
N ILE A 24 5.12 -1.51 2.50
CA ILE A 24 5.61 -0.95 1.22
C ILE A 24 5.96 0.54 1.40
N GLU A 25 5.04 1.32 1.96
CA GLU A 25 5.24 2.75 2.17
C GLU A 25 6.42 3.02 3.12
N ALA A 26 6.57 2.22 4.18
CA ALA A 26 7.69 2.31 5.11
C ALA A 26 9.03 2.00 4.42
N GLN A 27 9.12 0.94 3.61
CA GLN A 27 10.36 0.59 2.93
C GLN A 27 10.75 1.61 1.85
N LEU A 28 9.77 2.15 1.12
CA LEU A 28 10.02 3.23 0.16
C LEU A 28 10.54 4.48 0.85
N ASN A 29 9.91 4.89 1.96
CA ASN A 29 10.30 6.08 2.72
C ASN A 29 11.66 5.91 3.43
N ASN A 30 12.09 4.68 3.72
CA ASN A 30 13.38 4.36 4.32
C ASN A 30 14.43 3.90 3.29
N THR A 31 14.21 4.14 1.99
CA THR A 31 15.15 3.79 0.92
C THR A 31 16.54 4.36 1.20
N GLN A 32 17.54 3.48 1.23
CA GLN A 32 18.93 3.88 1.38
C GLN A 32 19.47 4.41 0.04
N TYR A 33 20.41 5.36 0.11
CA TYR A 33 21.03 5.97 -1.07
C TYR A 33 20.01 6.60 -2.03
N ASP A 34 19.05 7.37 -1.50
CA ASP A 34 17.98 8.03 -2.26
C ASP A 34 18.46 9.24 -3.10
N HIS A 35 19.20 8.92 -4.16
CA HIS A 35 19.78 9.88 -5.09
C HIS A 35 18.76 10.32 -6.16
N ASP A 36 19.04 11.45 -6.79
CA ASP A 36 18.24 11.93 -7.91
C ASP A 36 18.56 11.13 -9.17
N MET A 37 17.53 10.79 -9.92
CA MET A 37 17.59 10.01 -11.15
C MET A 37 16.81 10.71 -12.26
N ASP A 38 17.34 10.65 -13.47
CA ASP A 38 16.66 11.12 -14.66
C ASP A 38 15.70 10.04 -15.18
N VAL A 39 14.40 10.32 -15.19
CA VAL A 39 13.42 9.50 -15.89
C VAL A 39 12.99 10.17 -17.19
N VAL A 40 12.89 9.38 -18.26
CA VAL A 40 12.62 9.85 -19.62
C VAL A 40 11.43 9.08 -20.18
N PHE A 41 10.33 9.78 -20.46
CA PHE A 41 9.15 9.17 -21.07
C PHE A 41 9.31 9.06 -22.61
N ARG A 42 10.07 9.97 -23.23
CA ARG A 42 10.51 9.92 -24.64
C ARG A 42 11.86 10.63 -24.82
N ILE A 43 12.70 10.14 -25.74
CA ILE A 43 14.07 10.67 -26.01
C ILE A 43 14.08 12.19 -26.34
N SER A 44 12.96 12.72 -26.83
CA SER A 44 12.77 14.12 -27.22
C SER A 44 12.18 15.02 -26.12
N GLU A 45 11.81 14.46 -24.97
CA GLU A 45 11.18 15.20 -23.86
C GLU A 45 12.21 15.58 -22.79
N GLU A 46 11.90 16.65 -22.05
CA GLU A 46 12.72 17.06 -20.91
C GLU A 46 12.74 15.95 -19.85
N LYS A 47 13.97 15.63 -19.41
CA LYS A 47 14.19 14.67 -18.34
C LYS A 47 13.53 15.18 -17.07
N LYS A 48 12.68 14.36 -16.45
CA LYS A 48 12.20 14.65 -15.10
C LYS A 48 13.16 14.03 -14.10
N GLN A 49 13.59 14.83 -13.13
CA GLN A 49 14.34 14.29 -12.00
C GLN A 49 13.38 13.83 -10.91
N ILE A 50 13.54 12.58 -10.51
CA ILE A 50 12.85 11.98 -9.37
C ILE A 50 13.86 11.37 -8.42
N LYS A 51 13.44 11.15 -7.18
CA LYS A 51 14.20 10.37 -6.20
C LYS A 51 14.14 8.87 -6.54
N TYR A 52 15.21 8.14 -6.27
CA TYR A 52 15.24 6.68 -6.44
C TYR A 52 14.08 5.98 -5.72
N SER A 53 13.76 6.43 -4.50
CA SER A 53 12.62 5.99 -3.67
C SER A 53 11.26 6.09 -4.37
N ARG A 54 11.18 6.86 -5.46
CA ARG A 54 9.97 7.10 -6.26
C ARG A 54 10.05 6.52 -7.66
N SER A 55 11.17 5.87 -8.01
CA SER A 55 11.32 5.19 -9.28
C SER A 55 10.50 3.89 -9.30
N GLU A 56 9.98 3.55 -10.47
CA GLU A 56 9.32 2.27 -10.70
C GLU A 56 10.23 1.09 -10.33
N ALA A 57 11.52 1.19 -10.66
CA ALA A 57 12.52 0.19 -10.28
C ALA A 57 12.55 -0.05 -8.77
N ARG A 58 12.61 1.00 -7.96
CA ARG A 58 12.63 0.85 -6.50
C ARG A 58 11.30 0.34 -5.95
N ILE A 59 10.19 0.68 -6.58
CA ILE A 59 8.87 0.17 -6.18
C ILE A 59 8.81 -1.34 -6.40
N LEU A 60 9.21 -1.83 -7.57
CA LEU A 60 9.26 -3.27 -7.87
C LEU A 60 10.18 -4.04 -6.91
N GLU A 61 11.36 -3.50 -6.60
CA GLU A 61 12.25 -4.09 -5.58
C GLU A 61 11.56 -4.24 -4.21
N VAL A 62 10.80 -3.23 -3.77
CA VAL A 62 10.08 -3.30 -2.51
C VAL A 62 8.94 -4.33 -2.58
N LEU A 63 8.25 -4.46 -3.72
CA LEU A 63 7.21 -5.45 -3.89
C LEU A 63 7.76 -6.88 -3.79
N ASP A 64 8.96 -7.13 -4.32
CA ASP A 64 9.64 -8.43 -4.20
C ASP A 64 9.97 -8.80 -2.75
N ASP A 65 10.37 -7.81 -1.93
CA ASP A 65 10.89 -8.04 -0.57
C ASP A 65 9.84 -7.90 0.56
N VAL A 66 8.73 -7.19 0.32
CA VAL A 66 7.78 -6.78 1.38
C VAL A 66 7.22 -7.97 2.16
N CYS A 67 6.97 -9.10 1.49
CA CYS A 67 6.34 -10.26 2.10
C CYS A 67 7.20 -10.96 3.16
N GLU A 68 8.49 -10.66 3.22
CA GLU A 68 9.39 -11.16 4.28
C GLU A 68 9.29 -10.36 5.59
N GLN A 69 8.80 -9.12 5.51
CA GLN A 69 8.89 -8.10 6.56
C GLN A 69 7.53 -7.63 7.11
N ILE A 70 6.42 -8.25 6.70
CA ILE A 70 5.08 -7.81 7.13
C ILE A 70 4.96 -7.75 8.67
N PRO A 71 4.61 -6.57 9.24
CA PRO A 71 4.43 -6.39 10.67
C PRO A 71 3.00 -6.76 11.12
N LEU A 72 2.57 -8.01 10.87
CA LEU A 72 1.24 -8.50 11.29
C LEU A 72 1.38 -9.61 12.33
N GLU A 73 1.02 -9.30 13.57
CA GLU A 73 0.96 -10.26 14.67
C GLU A 73 -0.42 -10.92 14.74
N LEU A 74 -0.50 -12.21 14.41
CA LEU A 74 -1.72 -13.00 14.53
C LEU A 74 -1.79 -13.72 15.89
N PRO A 75 -2.95 -13.79 16.55
CA PRO A 75 -3.09 -14.52 17.81
C PRO A 75 -2.70 -15.99 17.65
N GLY A 76 -1.75 -16.45 18.47
CA GLY A 76 -1.17 -17.79 18.37
C GLY A 76 -0.09 -17.93 17.28
N SER A 77 0.66 -16.85 17.01
CA SER A 77 1.70 -16.83 16.00
C SER A 77 2.68 -17.99 16.18
N ASN A 78 2.78 -18.81 15.15
CA ASN A 78 3.71 -19.92 15.05
C ASN A 78 4.28 -19.94 13.62
N HIS A 79 5.28 -20.79 13.39
CA HIS A 79 5.94 -20.85 12.09
C HIS A 79 5.00 -21.21 10.93
N LYS A 80 3.91 -21.94 11.20
CA LYS A 80 2.89 -22.27 10.18
C LYS A 80 2.07 -21.02 9.83
N THR A 81 1.62 -20.26 10.83
CA THR A 81 0.86 -19.02 10.63
C THR A 81 1.69 -17.97 9.87
N LYS A 82 2.98 -17.82 10.21
CA LYS A 82 3.89 -16.91 9.48
C LYS A 82 4.04 -17.31 8.00
N ARG A 83 4.17 -18.61 7.71
CA ARG A 83 4.20 -19.12 6.32
C ARG A 83 2.90 -18.85 5.57
N MET A 84 1.75 -19.05 6.22
CA MET A 84 0.44 -18.78 5.61
C MET A 84 0.28 -17.28 5.29
N LEU A 85 0.71 -16.40 6.20
CA LEU A 85 0.71 -14.96 5.96
C LEU A 85 1.63 -14.57 4.80
N SER A 86 2.86 -15.09 4.77
CA SER A 86 3.81 -14.86 3.68
C SER A 86 3.25 -15.34 2.33
N THR A 87 2.61 -16.51 2.30
CA THR A 87 1.94 -17.02 1.08
C THR A 87 0.83 -16.07 0.63
N ALA A 88 -0.06 -15.67 1.55
CA ALA A 88 -1.13 -14.74 1.24
C ALA A 88 -0.63 -13.36 0.78
N CYS A 89 0.52 -12.91 1.28
CA CYS A 89 1.16 -11.71 0.78
C CYS A 89 1.69 -11.90 -0.64
N ASN A 90 2.43 -12.98 -0.91
CA ASN A 90 2.97 -13.22 -2.25
C ASN A 90 1.84 -13.32 -3.28
N ASP A 91 0.74 -13.99 -2.92
CA ASP A 91 -0.46 -14.06 -3.76
C ASP A 91 -1.06 -12.65 -3.98
N PHE A 92 -1.19 -11.84 -2.93
CA PHE A 92 -1.71 -10.48 -3.01
C PHE A 92 -0.82 -9.55 -3.86
N VAL A 93 0.48 -9.54 -3.61
CA VAL A 93 1.43 -8.68 -4.33
C VAL A 93 1.46 -9.09 -5.80
N GLY A 94 1.50 -10.39 -6.10
CA GLY A 94 1.46 -10.87 -7.48
C GLY A 94 0.14 -10.59 -8.20
N GLU A 95 -1.00 -10.61 -7.49
CA GLU A 95 -2.30 -10.27 -8.09
C GLU A 95 -2.44 -8.77 -8.38
N TYR A 96 -1.90 -7.91 -7.51
CA TYR A 96 -2.09 -6.46 -7.54
C TYR A 96 -0.81 -5.67 -7.85
N GLU A 97 0.21 -6.29 -8.46
CA GLU A 97 1.52 -5.68 -8.71
C GLU A 97 1.41 -4.38 -9.52
N ASP A 98 0.65 -4.42 -10.62
CA ASP A 98 0.43 -3.25 -11.50
C ASP A 98 -0.27 -2.11 -10.76
N GLU A 99 -1.31 -2.46 -10.00
CA GLU A 99 -2.10 -1.56 -9.18
C GLU A 99 -1.29 -0.91 -8.06
N LEU A 100 -0.47 -1.69 -7.36
CA LEU A 100 0.45 -1.22 -6.32
C LEU A 100 1.49 -0.29 -6.94
N THR A 101 2.11 -0.71 -8.04
CA THR A 101 3.13 0.06 -8.74
C THR A 101 2.60 1.43 -9.16
N ARG A 102 1.45 1.48 -9.84
CA ARG A 102 0.80 2.75 -10.22
C ARG A 102 0.43 3.60 -9.01
N THR A 103 -0.10 2.99 -7.95
CA THR A 103 -0.52 3.71 -6.74
C THR A 103 0.64 4.46 -6.08
N PHE A 104 1.83 3.85 -6.04
CA PHE A 104 3.03 4.45 -5.44
C PHE A 104 3.85 5.31 -6.40
N PHE A 105 3.74 5.07 -7.71
CA PHE A 105 4.42 5.85 -8.73
C PHE A 105 3.71 7.18 -9.03
N ASP A 106 2.39 7.16 -9.18
CA ASP A 106 1.61 8.33 -9.62
C ASP A 106 1.30 9.33 -8.49
N ASN A 107 1.22 8.85 -7.25
CA ASN A 107 0.73 9.66 -6.13
C ASN A 107 1.43 9.32 -4.80
N PHE A 108 2.15 10.31 -4.26
CA PHE A 108 2.95 10.19 -3.04
C PHE A 108 2.16 10.40 -1.74
N THR A 109 0.85 10.59 -1.81
CA THR A 109 0.00 10.60 -0.61
C THR A 109 -0.10 9.20 0.00
N PRO A 110 -0.35 9.07 1.32
CA PRO A 110 -0.48 7.78 1.98
C PRO A 110 -1.40 6.82 1.22
N ALA A 111 -0.92 5.62 0.95
CA ALA A 111 -1.58 4.68 0.05
C ALA A 111 -2.59 3.77 0.77
N LYS A 112 -2.42 3.56 2.08
CA LYS A 112 -3.16 2.59 2.89
C LYS A 112 -4.68 2.61 2.67
N GLU A 113 -5.34 3.73 2.90
CA GLU A 113 -6.80 3.84 2.79
C GLU A 113 -7.27 3.91 1.32
N ARG A 114 -6.49 4.58 0.46
CA ARG A 114 -6.79 4.70 -0.97
C ARG A 114 -6.81 3.32 -1.63
N MET A 115 -5.83 2.48 -1.30
CA MET A 115 -5.69 1.13 -1.82
C MET A 115 -6.72 0.19 -1.20
N CYS A 116 -6.70 0.02 0.13
CA CYS A 116 -7.48 -1.03 0.78
C CYS A 116 -8.98 -0.70 0.91
N GLY A 117 -9.33 0.57 1.12
CA GLY A 117 -10.72 1.01 1.24
C GLY A 117 -11.31 1.50 -0.08
N GLY A 118 -10.52 2.24 -0.87
CA GLY A 118 -10.97 2.82 -2.13
C GLY A 118 -10.94 1.84 -3.30
N MET A 119 -9.74 1.33 -3.62
CA MET A 119 -9.51 0.57 -4.84
C MET A 119 -9.92 -0.89 -4.72
N LEU A 120 -9.47 -1.57 -3.66
CA LEU A 120 -9.76 -2.98 -3.41
C LEU A 120 -11.06 -3.21 -2.64
N GLN A 121 -11.54 -2.19 -1.92
CA GLN A 121 -12.78 -2.25 -1.13
C GLN A 121 -12.83 -3.43 -0.15
N VAL A 122 -11.68 -3.83 0.38
CA VAL A 122 -11.56 -4.98 1.31
C VAL A 122 -11.81 -4.60 2.77
N CYS A 123 -11.84 -3.29 3.06
CA CYS A 123 -12.15 -2.72 4.37
C CYS A 123 -13.63 -2.40 4.49
N HIS A 124 -14.17 -2.45 5.72
CA HIS A 124 -15.50 -1.90 5.96
C HIS A 124 -15.47 -0.42 5.61
N GLN A 125 -16.38 0.01 4.74
CA GLN A 125 -16.54 1.44 4.51
C GLN A 125 -17.20 2.05 5.75
N PRO A 126 -16.70 3.18 6.27
CA PRO A 126 -17.49 3.95 7.21
C PRO A 126 -18.79 4.33 6.49
N GLU A 127 -19.93 3.88 7.01
CA GLU A 127 -21.23 4.31 6.51
C GLU A 127 -21.22 5.84 6.49
N LYS A 128 -21.26 6.44 5.30
CA LYS A 128 -21.35 7.88 5.14
C LYS A 128 -22.56 8.33 5.95
N ARG A 129 -22.35 9.05 7.05
CA ARG A 129 -23.41 9.87 7.64
C ARG A 129 -23.78 10.89 6.58
N ALA A 130 -24.89 10.66 5.90
CA ALA A 130 -25.56 11.65 5.11
C ALA A 130 -25.89 12.83 6.04
N ASN A 131 -25.20 13.94 5.86
CA ASN A 131 -25.77 15.25 6.14
C ASN A 131 -25.42 16.15 4.94
N GLU A 132 -26.25 16.01 3.90
CA GLU A 132 -26.60 17.15 3.07
C GLU A 132 -27.39 18.11 3.97
N GLU A 133 -26.72 19.10 4.56
CA GLU A 133 -27.39 20.29 5.07
C GLU A 133 -26.93 21.50 4.26
N LYS A 134 -27.87 21.99 3.46
CA LYS A 134 -27.86 23.23 2.70
C LYS A 134 -27.48 24.40 3.60
N HIS A 135 -26.59 25.27 3.12
CA HIS A 135 -26.65 26.70 3.41
C HIS A 135 -25.99 27.47 2.27
N GLU A 136 -26.82 27.84 1.30
CA GLU A 136 -26.61 29.03 0.49
C GLU A 136 -27.66 30.04 0.95
N GLU A 137 -27.27 30.94 1.85
CA GLU A 137 -27.90 32.25 2.07
C GLU A 137 -26.80 33.21 2.52
N LEU A 138 -26.30 34.01 1.56
CA LEU A 138 -26.20 35.48 1.61
C LEU A 138 -25.53 36.01 0.33
#